data_AF-A0A2S9IHG8-F1
#
_entry.id   AF-A0A2S9IHG8-F1
#
_cell.length_a   1.000
_cell.length_b   1.000
_cell.length_c   1.000
_cell.angle_alpha   90.00
_cell.angle_beta   90.00
_cell.angle_gamma   90.00
#
_symmetry.space_group_name_H-M   'P 1'
#
loop_
_entity.id
_entity.type
_entity.pdbx_description
1 polymer ?
#
loop_
_entity_poly.entity_id
_entity_poly.type
_entity_poly.pdbx_seq_one_letter_code
_entity_poly.pdbx_strand_id
1 'polypeptide(L)' 'MSLENAPEEVKLAVDLIMLLEENQLEPETVLAALAIVQRDFERKLAEKA' A
#
# COMPACT_ATOMS: atom_id res chain seq x y z
N MET A 1 -4.90 12.94 17.32
CA MET A 1 -5.23 13.51 16.00
C MET A 1 -5.93 12.42 15.21
N SER A 2 -7.14 12.70 14.70
CA SER A 2 -7.97 11.69 14.03
C SER A 2 -7.44 11.42 12.61
N LEU A 3 -7.35 10.15 12.22
CA LEU A 3 -7.02 9.74 10.85
C LEU A 3 -8.02 10.28 9.81
N GLU A 4 -9.20 10.76 10.25
CA GLU A 4 -10.24 11.32 9.40
C GLU A 4 -9.79 12.48 8.51
N ASN A 5 -8.80 13.27 8.93
CA ASN A 5 -8.27 14.41 8.17
C ASN A 5 -6.96 14.10 7.42
N ALA A 6 -6.47 12.86 7.46
CA ALA A 6 -5.25 12.50 6.75
C ALA A 6 -5.49 12.42 5.22
N PRO A 7 -4.44 12.66 4.41
CA PRO A 7 -4.48 12.40 2.97
C PRO A 7 -4.92 10.96 2.66
N GLU A 8 -5.54 10.75 1.50
CA GLU A 8 -6.10 9.45 1.11
C GLU A 8 -5.03 8.36 1.05
N GLU A 9 -3.85 8.70 0.54
CA GLU A 9 -2.68 7.82 0.47
C GLU A 9 -2.18 7.41 1.87
N VAL A 10 -2.31 8.29 2.86
CA VAL A 10 -1.90 7.99 4.25
C VAL A 10 -2.91 7.07 4.90
N LYS A 11 -4.22 7.30 4.70
CA LYS A 11 -5.28 6.40 5.20
C LYS A 11 -5.13 5.00 4.61
N LEU A 12 -4.96 4.92 3.28
CA LEU A 12 -4.76 3.66 2.59
C LEU A 12 -3.51 2.92 3.08
N ALA A 13 -2.40 3.63 3.31
CA ALA A 13 -1.20 3.01 3.86
C ALA A 13 -1.44 2.42 5.27
N VAL A 14 -2.17 3.14 6.13
CA VAL A 14 -2.53 2.64 7.47
C VAL A 14 -3.41 1.40 7.38
N ASP A 15 -4.44 1.40 6.54
CA ASP A 15 -5.34 0.26 6.35
C ASP A 15 -4.59 -0.96 5.80
N LEU A 16 -3.67 -0.74 4.85
CA LEU A 16 -2.82 -1.80 4.32
C LEU A 16 -1.88 -2.38 5.39
N ILE A 17 -1.25 -1.53 6.20
CA ILE A 17 -0.38 -2.00 7.29
C ILE A 17 -1.17 -2.87 8.27
N MET A 18 -2.36 -2.44 8.71
CA MET A 18 -3.20 -3.23 9.60
C MET A 18 -3.53 -4.59 9.01
N LEU A 19 -3.94 -4.65 7.74
CA LEU A 19 -4.24 -5.91 7.06
C LEU A 19 -3.01 -6.83 7.01
N LEU A 20 -1.83 -6.30 6.70
CA LEU A 20 -0.61 -7.10 6.58
C LEU A 20 -0.14 -7.64 7.93
N GLU A 21 -0.30 -6.85 9.00
CA GLU A 21 -0.02 -7.26 10.38
C GLU A 21 -0.99 -8.35 10.86
N GLU A 22 -2.29 -8.21 10.58
CA GLU A 22 -3.31 -9.24 10.89
C GLU A 22 -3.00 -10.59 10.24
N ASN A 23 -2.41 -10.56 9.03
CA ASN A 23 -1.98 -11.75 8.31
C ASN A 23 -0.61 -12.28 8.75
N GLN A 24 0.05 -11.65 9.73
CA GLN A 24 1.35 -12.05 10.28
C GLN A 24 2.41 -12.29 9.20
N LEU A 25 2.43 -11.43 8.17
CA LEU A 25 3.37 -11.54 7.07
C LEU A 25 4.74 -10.98 7.48
N GLU A 26 5.81 -11.68 7.11
CA GLU A 26 7.18 -11.21 7.32
C GLU A 26 7.43 -9.90 6.55
N PRO A 27 8.07 -8.88 7.17
CA PRO A 27 8.29 -7.58 6.53
C PRO A 27 8.98 -7.66 5.17
N GLU A 28 9.92 -8.59 4.98
CA GLU A 28 10.62 -8.80 3.71
C GLU A 28 9.66 -9.26 2.60
N THR A 29 8.71 -10.13 2.95
CA THR A 29 7.67 -10.60 2.03
C THR A 29 6.71 -9.47 1.68
N VAL A 30 6.32 -8.67 2.67
CA VAL A 30 5.49 -7.48 2.49
C VAL A 30 6.15 -6.48 1.54
N LEU A 31 7.42 -6.15 1.78
CA LEU A 31 8.16 -5.19 0.94
C LEU A 31 8.30 -5.69 -0.50
N ALA A 32 8.56 -6.98 -0.70
CA ALA A 32 8.62 -7.57 -2.04
C ALA A 32 7.26 -7.49 -2.75
N ALA A 33 6.15 -7.75 -2.05
CA ALA A 33 4.80 -7.64 -2.60
C ALA A 33 4.43 -6.18 -2.95
N LEU A 34 4.74 -5.23 -2.06
CA LEU A 34 4.49 -3.80 -2.30
C LEU A 34 5.25 -3.28 -3.52
N ALA A 35 6.49 -3.75 -3.76
CA ALA A 35 7.25 -3.40 -4.96
C ALA A 35 6.58 -3.92 -6.25
N ILE A 36 5.93 -5.08 -6.21
CA ILE A 36 5.15 -5.61 -7.34
C ILE A 36 3.91 -4.76 -7.58
N VAL A 37 3.16 -4.46 -6.53
CA VAL A 37 1.95 -3.61 -6.59
C VAL A 37 2.30 -2.23 -7.14
N GLN A 38 3.37 -1.60 -6.65
CA GLN A 38 3.83 -0.30 -7.14
C GLN A 38 4.06 -0.34 -8.67
N ARG A 39 4.82 -1.33 -9.15
CA ARG A 39 5.11 -1.48 -10.59
C ARG A 39 3.84 -1.68 -11.43
N ASP A 40 2.84 -2.41 -10.91
CA ASP A 40 1.56 -2.59 -11.60
C ASP A 40 0.80 -1.27 -11.77
N PHE A 41 0.75 -0.44 -10.72
CA PHE A 41 0.11 0.88 -10.81
C PHE A 41 0.90 1.86 -11.68
N GLU A 42 2.24 1.84 -11.63
CA GLU A 42 3.09 2.62 -12.54
C GLU A 42 2.81 2.25 -14.01
N ARG A 43 2.68 0.96 -14.32
CA ARG A 43 2.30 0.49 -15.66
C ARG A 43 0.91 0.96 -16.06
N LYS A 44 -0.08 0.86 -15.18
CA LYS A 44 -1.45 1.35 -15.42
C LYS A 44 -1.50 2.86 -15.66
N LEU A 45 -0.62 3.64 -15.02
CA LEU A 45 -0.49 5.07 -15.29
C LEU A 45 0.14 5.32 -16.68
N ALA A 46 1.18 4.56 -17.04
CA ALA A 46 1.79 4.65 -18.36
C ALA A 46 0.85 4.22 -19.51
N GLU A 47 -0.02 3.25 -19.27
CA GLU A 47 -1.04 2.79 -20.25
C GLU A 47 -2.21 3.78 -20.41
N LYS A 48 -2.38 4.72 -19.46
CA LYS A 48 -3.40 5.79 -19.52
C LYS A 48 -2.91 7.08 -20.20
N ALA A 49 -1.63 7.15 -20.57
CA ALA A 49 -0.99 8.28 -21.24
C ALA A 49 -0.99 8.09 -22.76
#